data_AF-A0A6M0BMN7-F1
#
_entry.id   AF-A0A6M0BMN7-F1
#
_cell.length_a   1.000
_cell.length_b   1.000
_cell.length_c   1.000
_cell.angle_alpha   90.00
_cell.angle_beta   90.00
_cell.angle_gamma   90.00
#
_symmetry.space_group_name_H-M   'P 1'
#
loop_
_entity.id
_entity.type
_entity.pdbx_description
1 polymer ?
#
loop_
_entity_poly.entity_id
_entity_poly.type
_entity_poly.pdbx_seq_one_letter_code
_entity_poly.pdbx_strand_id
1 'polypeptide(L)'
;DAYTGQKVKVDGFVVIAPNLPPDHLLISRFVITCCAADAYPLGLPVKLTENRNDYPSDTWIEVEGNMITETLDDKRQLVIEASGIKKIPEPENPYYY
;
A
#
# COMPACT_ATOMS: atom_id res chain seq x y z
N ASP A 1 4.35 -5.64 15.55
CA ASP A 1 3.87 -6.76 16.39
C ASP A 1 2.41 -6.68 16.78
N ALA A 2 1.90 -5.57 17.31
CA ALA A 2 0.49 -5.47 17.71
C ALA A 2 -0.52 -5.86 16.61
N TYR A 3 -0.15 -5.67 15.34
CA TYR A 3 -1.01 -5.93 14.19
C TYR A 3 -0.68 -7.23 13.45
N THR A 4 0.37 -7.95 13.83
CA THR A 4 0.80 -9.16 13.11
C THR A 4 -0.29 -10.24 13.15
N GLY A 5 -0.62 -10.81 12.00
CA GLY A 5 -1.67 -11.82 11.81
C GLY A 5 -3.08 -11.23 11.67
N GLN A 6 -3.26 -9.91 11.78
CA GLN A 6 -4.57 -9.30 11.53
C GLN A 6 -4.89 -9.30 10.04
N LYS A 7 -6.15 -9.61 9.71
CA LYS A 7 -6.67 -9.43 8.36
C LYS A 7 -6.78 -7.95 8.06
N VAL A 8 -6.41 -7.59 6.85
CA VAL A 8 -6.47 -6.21 6.35
C VAL A 8 -7.19 -6.19 5.01
N LYS A 9 -7.98 -5.13 4.80
CA LYS A 9 -8.58 -4.77 3.54
C LYS A 9 -8.44 -3.26 3.40
N VAL A 10 -7.62 -2.82 2.47
CA VAL A 10 -7.31 -1.41 2.23
C VAL A 10 -7.29 -1.13 0.74
N ASP A 11 -7.53 0.11 0.37
CA ASP A 11 -7.41 0.56 -1.00
C ASP A 11 -6.58 1.85 -1.08
N GLY A 12 -5.98 2.07 -2.23
CA GLY A 12 -5.04 3.16 -2.46
C GLY A 12 -4.41 3.09 -3.85
N PHE A 13 -3.56 4.06 -4.15
CA PHE A 13 -2.81 4.09 -5.39
C PHE A 13 -1.44 3.44 -5.21
N VAL A 14 -0.94 2.83 -6.29
CA VAL A 14 0.35 2.15 -6.31
C VAL A 14 1.50 3.14 -6.39
N VAL A 15 2.50 2.94 -5.54
CA VAL A 15 3.80 3.62 -5.62
C VAL A 15 4.91 2.58 -5.70
N ILE A 16 5.74 2.66 -6.75
CA ILE A 16 6.91 1.79 -6.92
C ILE A 16 8.12 2.48 -6.31
N ALA A 17 8.53 2.02 -5.13
CA ALA A 17 9.69 2.56 -4.44
C ALA A 17 10.98 1.80 -4.86
N PRO A 18 12.06 2.50 -5.25
CA PRO A 18 13.28 1.87 -5.77
C PRO A 18 14.06 1.08 -4.71
N ASN A 19 13.84 1.35 -3.42
CA ASN A 19 14.46 0.66 -2.31
C ASN A 19 13.68 -0.60 -1.86
N LEU A 20 12.53 -0.89 -2.48
CA LEU A 20 11.76 -2.10 -2.18
C LEU A 20 12.14 -3.26 -3.10
N PRO A 21 12.10 -4.51 -2.59
CA PRO A 21 12.28 -5.70 -3.42
C PRO A 21 11.31 -5.76 -4.62
N PRO A 22 11.64 -6.52 -5.69
CA PRO A 22 10.81 -6.60 -6.89
C PRO A 22 9.39 -7.13 -6.68
N ASP A 23 9.17 -7.93 -5.64
CA ASP A 23 7.87 -8.48 -5.21
C ASP A 23 7.11 -7.54 -4.26
N HIS A 24 7.58 -6.30 -4.09
CA HIS A 24 6.98 -5.31 -3.22
C HIS A 24 6.58 -4.04 -3.99
N LEU A 25 5.43 -3.49 -3.59
CA LEU A 25 5.00 -2.15 -3.92
C LEU A 25 4.50 -1.44 -2.65
N LEU A 26 4.27 -0.14 -2.72
CA LEU A 26 3.53 0.58 -1.69
C LEU A 26 2.08 0.79 -2.16
N ILE A 27 1.12 0.48 -1.30
CA ILE A 27 -0.25 0.98 -1.45
C ILE A 27 -0.37 2.26 -0.61
N SER A 28 -0.75 3.37 -1.24
CA SER A 28 -0.72 4.69 -0.62
C SER A 28 -2.04 5.44 -0.72
N ARG A 29 -2.29 6.29 0.27
CA ARG A 29 -3.43 7.21 0.34
C ARG A 29 -2.95 8.58 0.75
N PHE A 30 -3.56 9.63 0.23
CA PHE A 30 -3.25 10.98 0.69
C PHE A 30 -3.98 11.27 2.00
N VAL A 31 -3.25 11.75 2.99
CA VAL A 31 -3.82 12.28 4.24
C VAL A 31 -3.72 13.79 4.18
N ILE A 32 -4.82 14.49 4.49
CA ILE A 32 -4.89 15.95 4.54
C ILE A 32 -5.38 16.41 5.90
N THR A 33 -4.99 17.62 6.31
CA THR A 33 -5.46 18.22 7.57
C THR A 33 -6.30 19.48 7.35
N CYS A 34 -5.94 20.32 6.39
CA CYS A 34 -6.61 21.59 6.12
C CYS A 34 -6.91 21.81 4.63
N CYS A 35 -6.03 21.40 3.72
CA CYS A 35 -6.22 21.62 2.28
C CYS A 35 -5.37 20.67 1.44
N ALA A 36 -5.70 20.51 0.14
CA ALA A 36 -4.92 19.64 -0.75
C ALA A 36 -3.42 19.98 -0.82
N ALA A 37 -3.01 21.21 -0.47
CA ALA A 37 -1.60 21.60 -0.43
C ALA A 37 -0.82 21.00 0.74
N ASP A 38 -1.51 20.52 1.80
CA ASP A 38 -0.88 19.80 2.92
C ASP A 38 -0.96 18.28 2.78
N ALA A 39 -1.50 17.79 1.66
CA ALA A 39 -1.63 16.36 1.39
C ALA A 39 -0.26 15.70 1.36
N TYR A 40 -0.08 14.66 2.19
CA TYR A 40 1.08 13.79 2.12
C TYR A 40 0.66 12.34 1.96
N PRO A 41 1.41 11.54 1.17
CA PRO A 41 1.10 10.14 0.99
C PRO A 41 1.49 9.35 2.24
N LEU A 42 0.55 8.58 2.76
CA LEU A 42 0.79 7.53 3.74
C LEU A 42 0.67 6.20 3.02
N GLY A 43 1.70 5.36 3.10
CA GLY A 43 1.75 4.08 2.40
C GLY A 43 2.22 2.93 3.26
N LEU A 44 1.70 1.75 2.96
CA LEU A 44 2.15 0.48 3.52
C LEU A 44 2.80 -0.37 2.43
N PRO A 45 3.94 -1.03 2.70
CA PRO A 45 4.46 -2.04 1.80
C PRO A 45 3.48 -3.20 1.69
N VAL A 46 3.29 -3.67 0.45
CA VAL A 46 2.52 -4.84 0.10
C VAL A 46 3.46 -5.83 -0.56
N LYS A 47 3.54 -7.03 0.00
CA LYS A 47 4.22 -8.17 -0.59
C LYS A 47 3.26 -8.90 -1.52
N LEU A 48 3.67 -9.05 -2.77
CA LEU A 48 2.86 -9.57 -3.86
C LEU A 48 3.11 -11.07 -4.07
N THR A 49 2.06 -11.79 -4.42
CA THR A 49 2.16 -13.14 -5.00
C THR A 49 2.21 -13.12 -6.53
N GLU A 50 1.82 -12.00 -7.14
CA GLU A 50 1.71 -11.78 -8.57
C GLU A 50 2.84 -10.87 -9.09
N ASN A 51 2.92 -10.67 -10.40
CA ASN A 51 3.95 -9.82 -10.99
C ASN A 51 3.67 -8.34 -10.70
N ARG A 52 4.62 -7.65 -10.06
CA ARG A 52 4.53 -6.21 -9.76
C ARG A 52 4.22 -5.35 -10.99
N ASN A 53 4.69 -5.76 -12.17
CA ASN A 53 4.47 -5.01 -13.41
C ASN A 53 3.01 -4.99 -13.86
N ASP A 54 2.15 -5.85 -13.30
CA ASP A 54 0.70 -5.80 -13.53
C ASP A 54 0.04 -4.58 -12.86
N TYR A 55 0.77 -3.93 -11.95
CA TYR A 55 0.36 -2.80 -11.14
C TYR A 55 1.29 -1.59 -11.35
N PRO A 56 1.13 -0.82 -12.45
CA PRO A 56 1.88 0.42 -12.66
C PRO A 56 1.61 1.47 -11.57
N SER A 57 2.55 2.40 -11.36
CA SER A 57 2.34 3.57 -10.49
C SER A 57 1.03 4.31 -10.82
N ASP A 58 0.43 4.92 -9.81
CA ASP A 58 -0.84 5.66 -9.87
C ASP A 58 -2.08 4.79 -10.19
N THR A 59 -1.91 3.47 -10.33
CA THR A 59 -3.05 2.55 -10.44
C THR A 59 -3.74 2.43 -9.09
N TRP A 60 -5.06 2.61 -9.06
CA TRP A 60 -5.86 2.36 -7.88
C TRP A 60 -6.17 0.87 -7.71
N ILE A 61 -5.86 0.34 -6.53
CA ILE A 61 -6.09 -1.05 -6.18
C ILE A 61 -6.73 -1.17 -4.81
N GLU A 62 -7.51 -2.21 -4.63
CA GLU A 62 -7.92 -2.75 -3.33
C GLU A 62 -7.07 -4.00 -3.06
N VAL A 63 -6.51 -4.09 -1.86
CA VAL A 63 -5.68 -5.21 -1.40
C VAL A 63 -6.33 -5.83 -0.17
N GLU A 64 -6.52 -7.13 -0.23
CA GLU A 64 -6.88 -7.98 0.90
C GLU A 64 -5.69 -8.87 1.27
N GLY A 65 -5.44 -9.05 2.57
CA GLY A 65 -4.29 -9.81 3.03
C GLY A 65 -4.20 -9.94 4.54
N ASN A 66 -3.01 -10.31 5.00
CA ASN A 66 -2.68 -10.34 6.42
C ASN A 66 -1.49 -9.43 6.71
N MET A 67 -1.52 -8.79 7.87
CA MET A 67 -0.41 -7.97 8.35
C MET A 67 0.73 -8.87 8.84
N ILE A 68 1.92 -8.68 8.29
CA ILE A 68 3.16 -9.34 8.70
C ILE A 68 4.21 -8.29 9.07
N THR A 69 5.33 -8.73 9.65
CA THR A 69 6.48 -7.85 9.89
C THR A 69 7.68 -8.38 9.14
N GLU A 70 8.26 -7.54 8.30
CA GLU A 70 9.48 -7.85 7.55
C GLU A 70 10.55 -6.79 7.80
N THR A 71 11.80 -7.14 7.54
CA THR A 71 12.89 -6.17 7.52
C THR A 71 13.13 -5.75 6.08
N LEU A 72 12.81 -4.51 5.75
CA LEU A 72 13.00 -3.90 4.44
C LEU A 72 13.93 -2.69 4.61
N ASP A 73 14.95 -2.56 3.77
CA ASP A 73 15.95 -1.46 3.86
C ASP A 73 16.54 -1.32 5.29
N ASP A 74 16.95 -2.47 5.87
CA ASP A 74 17.45 -2.62 7.25
C ASP A 74 16.52 -2.08 8.36
N LYS A 75 15.26 -1.81 8.03
CA LYS A 75 14.24 -1.33 8.95
C LYS A 75 13.14 -2.36 9.09
N ARG A 76 12.75 -2.59 10.34
CA ARG A 76 11.61 -3.43 10.65
C ARG A 76 10.32 -2.69 10.31
N GLN A 77 9.56 -3.18 9.34
CA GLN A 77 8.36 -2.55 8.82
C GLN A 77 7.16 -3.49 8.89
N LEU A 78 5.99 -2.89 9.08
CA LEU A 78 4.71 -3.58 8.97
C LEU A 78 4.34 -3.68 7.49
N VAL A 79 4.06 -4.89 7.01
CA VAL A 79 3.85 -5.20 5.59
C VAL A 79 2.53 -5.95 5.44
N ILE A 80 1.84 -5.73 4.33
CA ILE A 80 0.66 -6.52 3.95
C ILE A 80 1.12 -7.69 3.10
N GLU A 81 0.95 -8.92 3.57
CA GLU A 81 1.04 -10.11 2.72
C GLU A 81 -0.27 -10.25 1.94
N ALA A 82 -0.23 -9.95 0.64
CA ALA A 82 -1.43 -9.93 -0.18
C ALA A 82 -1.97 -11.34 -0.43
N SER A 83 -3.27 -11.53 -0.19
CA SER A 83 -4.03 -12.71 -0.60
C SER A 83 -4.93 -12.45 -1.81
N GLY A 84 -5.19 -11.18 -2.12
CA GLY A 84 -5.97 -10.78 -3.29
C GLY A 84 -5.78 -9.30 -3.60
N ILE A 85 -5.70 -8.97 -4.88
CA ILE A 85 -5.56 -7.60 -5.36
C ILE A 85 -6.55 -7.37 -6.49
N LYS A 86 -7.24 -6.23 -6.46
CA LYS A 86 -8.20 -5.85 -7.49
C LYS A 86 -7.95 -4.42 -7.92
N LYS A 87 -7.87 -4.18 -9.24
CA LYS A 87 -7.91 -2.82 -9.78
C LYS A 87 -9.30 -2.21 -9.57
N ILE A 88 -9.34 -0.99 -9.06
CA ILE A 88 -10.56 -0.23 -8.80
C ILE A 88 -10.46 1.13 -9.51
N PRO A 89 -11.58 1.79 -9.82
CA PRO A 89 -11.54 3.19 -10.22
C PRO A 89 -11.01 4.05 -9.07
N GLU A 90 -10.41 5.20 -9.42
CA GLU A 90 -10.08 6.24 -8.43
C GLU A 90 -11.34 6.62 -7.64
N PRO A 91 -11.30 6.58 -6.29
CA PRO A 91 -12.41 7.02 -5.47
C PRO A 91 -12.73 8.49 -5.69
N GLU A 92 -14.02 8.86 -5.61
CA GLU A 92 -14.47 10.26 -5.73
C GLU A 92 -13.77 11.18 -4.71
N ASN A 93 -13.44 10.64 -3.53
CA ASN A 93 -12.61 11.31 -2.54
C ASN A 93 -11.31 10.51 -2.31
N PRO A 94 -10.17 10.97 -2.86
CA PRO A 94 -8.90 10.25 -2.73
C PRO A 94 -8.20 10.50 -1.38
N TYR A 95 -8.75 11.39 -0.55
CA TYR A 95 -8.14 11.85 0.70
C TYR A 95 -8.74 11.21 1.96
N TYR A 96 -7.88 10.94 2.93
CA TYR A 96 -8.24 10.71 4.33
C TYR A 96 -8.00 11.98 5.16
N TYR A 97 -8.79 12.16 6.21
CA TYR A 97 -8.82 13.33 7.10
C TYR A 97 -8.45 12.92 8.53
#